data_AF-A0A7X2MHE3-F1
#
_entry.id   AF-A0A7X2MHE3-F1
#
_cell.length_a   1.000
_cell.length_b   1.000
_cell.length_c   1.000
_cell.angle_alpha   90.00
_cell.angle_beta   90.00
_cell.angle_gamma   90.00
#
_symmetry.space_group_name_H-M   'P 1'
#
loop_
_entity.id
_entity.type
_entity.pdbx_description
1 polymer ?
#
loop_
_entity_poly.entity_id
_entity_poly.type
_entity_poly.pdbx_seq_one_letter_code
_entity_poly.pdbx_strand_id
1 'polypeptide(L)'
;KDCIEQIANGKKLSATQKTYLDLKYNQLTHEDQFFSTLSLKNRVKKIKKASKKLPAKEDNAELESLATKLGEKATTNNDFGISNKFWNRELKDKYKRLKGEQSNFDYVSSPEFGDFQLVLNQFAENNNDVLFIIPPVNEKWSNYTGLSKSMLRQFDKKVTYQLREQGFNNILDLSNDGGKPYFMQDTIHLGWHGWLTVDKSVKPFLDGKDKV
;
A
#
# COMPACT_ATOMS: atom_id res chain seq x y z
N LYS A 1 30.60 5.73 1.70
CA LYS A 1 30.73 4.40 2.36
C LYS A 1 31.22 4.56 3.79
N ASP A 2 32.37 5.21 4.01
CA ASP A 2 32.91 5.51 5.35
C ASP A 2 31.91 6.21 6.31
N CYS A 3 31.22 7.29 5.88
CA CYS A 3 30.22 7.96 6.74
C CYS A 3 29.06 7.05 7.16
N ILE A 4 28.61 6.14 6.28
CA ILE A 4 27.50 5.21 6.56
C ILE A 4 27.94 4.18 7.61
N GLU A 5 29.13 3.61 7.44
CA GLU A 5 29.72 2.67 8.39
C GLU A 5 29.98 3.31 9.76
N GLN A 6 30.38 4.58 9.81
CA GLN A 6 30.54 5.31 11.06
C GLN A 6 29.21 5.47 11.81
N ILE A 7 28.16 5.92 11.12
CA ILE A 7 26.82 6.06 11.72
C ILE A 7 26.29 4.70 12.17
N ALA A 8 26.43 3.66 11.36
CA ALA A 8 26.01 2.30 11.72
C ALA A 8 26.74 1.77 12.97
N ASN A 9 27.98 2.19 13.20
CA ASN A 9 28.76 1.86 14.39
C ASN A 9 28.52 2.85 15.57
N GLY A 10 27.51 3.71 15.51
CA GLY A 10 27.20 4.69 16.56
C GLY A 10 28.21 5.83 16.68
N LYS A 11 29.10 6.01 15.70
CA LYS A 11 30.12 7.07 15.70
C LYS A 11 29.58 8.35 15.06
N LYS A 12 29.87 9.48 15.68
CA LYS A 12 29.53 10.81 15.14
C LYS A 12 30.43 11.14 13.95
N LEU A 13 29.85 11.77 12.92
CA LEU A 13 30.62 12.35 11.83
C LEU A 13 31.44 13.56 12.30
N SER A 14 32.67 13.66 11.80
CA SER A 14 33.54 14.84 11.94
C SER A 14 32.96 16.08 11.26
N ALA A 15 33.45 17.26 11.64
CA ALA A 15 33.05 18.52 11.02
C ALA A 15 33.32 18.53 9.50
N THR A 16 34.49 18.04 9.06
CA THR A 16 34.85 17.97 7.65
C THR A 16 33.94 17.05 6.84
N GLN A 17 33.56 15.89 7.40
CA GLN A 17 32.59 15.00 6.76
C GLN A 17 31.22 15.67 6.63
N LYS A 18 30.76 16.38 7.66
CA LYS A 18 29.49 17.14 7.60
C LYS A 18 29.54 18.21 6.51
N THR A 19 30.58 19.05 6.48
CA THR A 19 30.75 20.07 5.44
C THR A 19 30.76 19.47 4.02
N TYR A 20 31.45 18.33 3.83
CA TYR A 20 31.42 17.63 2.54
C TYR A 20 30.01 17.17 2.15
N LEU A 21 29.27 16.59 3.10
CA LEU A 21 27.89 16.15 2.87
C LEU A 21 26.96 17.32 2.57
N ASP A 22 27.10 18.45 3.25
CA ASP A 22 26.31 19.66 3.00
C ASP A 22 26.54 20.19 1.58
N LEU A 23 27.80 20.24 1.13
CA LEU A 23 28.13 20.62 -0.24
C LEU A 23 27.51 19.68 -1.27
N LYS A 24 27.55 18.36 -1.00
CA LYS A 24 26.94 17.36 -1.88
C LYS A 24 25.42 17.44 -1.87
N TYR A 25 24.81 17.66 -0.72
CA TYR A 25 23.37 17.86 -0.58
C TYR A 25 22.91 19.07 -1.38
N ASN A 26 23.62 20.20 -1.30
CA ASN A 26 23.31 21.40 -2.08
C ASN A 26 23.43 21.15 -3.59
N GLN A 27 24.48 20.46 -4.03
CA GLN A 27 24.65 20.07 -5.43
C GLN A 27 23.46 19.22 -5.91
N LEU A 28 23.13 18.15 -5.18
CA LEU A 28 22.04 17.24 -5.54
C LEU A 28 20.68 17.92 -5.50
N THR A 29 20.45 18.84 -4.55
CA THR A 29 19.22 19.62 -4.47
C THR A 29 19.04 20.52 -5.67
N HIS A 30 20.11 21.19 -6.14
CA HIS A 30 20.04 21.97 -7.37
C HIS A 30 19.80 21.09 -8.59
N GLU A 31 20.49 19.95 -8.71
CA GLU A 31 20.25 18.98 -9.79
C GLU A 31 18.78 18.50 -9.79
N ASP A 32 18.23 18.17 -8.63
CA ASP A 32 16.81 17.78 -8.49
C ASP A 32 15.86 18.91 -8.93
N GLN A 33 16.11 20.15 -8.49
CA GLN A 33 15.30 21.31 -8.87
C GLN A 33 15.30 21.58 -10.38
N PHE A 34 16.44 21.39 -11.05
CA PHE A 34 16.55 21.62 -12.50
C PHE A 34 15.99 20.46 -13.33
N PHE A 35 16.19 19.22 -12.91
CA PHE A 35 16.03 18.06 -13.80
C PHE A 35 14.86 17.13 -13.44
N SER A 36 14.36 17.15 -12.20
CA SER A 36 13.29 16.23 -11.78
C SER A 36 12.01 16.39 -12.61
N THR A 37 11.65 17.63 -12.94
CA THR A 37 10.40 17.93 -13.65
C THR A 37 10.41 17.54 -15.13
N LEU A 38 11.58 17.45 -15.76
CA LEU A 38 11.73 17.13 -17.19
C LEU A 38 11.23 15.71 -17.53
N SER A 39 11.21 14.81 -16.54
CA SER A 39 10.83 13.40 -16.73
C SER A 39 9.53 13.00 -15.99
N LEU A 40 8.82 13.95 -15.38
CA LEU A 40 7.60 13.67 -14.60
C LEU A 40 6.46 13.16 -15.49
N LYS A 41 6.17 11.85 -15.38
CA LYS A 41 4.99 11.22 -15.98
C LYS A 41 3.79 11.36 -15.04
N ASN A 42 2.80 12.17 -15.41
CA ASN A 42 1.55 12.29 -14.64
C ASN A 42 0.43 11.36 -15.14
N ARG A 43 -0.59 11.16 -14.30
CA ARG A 43 -1.79 10.36 -14.62
C ARG A 43 -3.06 11.19 -14.82
N VAL A 44 -2.95 12.51 -15.00
CA VAL A 44 -4.09 13.44 -15.06
C VAL A 44 -5.09 13.06 -16.15
N LYS A 45 -4.62 12.71 -17.36
CA LYS A 45 -5.52 12.25 -18.45
C LYS A 45 -6.29 10.98 -18.08
N LYS A 46 -5.65 10.05 -17.37
CA LYS A 46 -6.28 8.80 -16.91
C LYS A 46 -7.33 9.08 -15.85
N ILE A 47 -7.01 9.96 -14.88
CA ILE A 47 -7.94 10.39 -13.82
C ILE A 47 -9.16 11.07 -14.47
N LYS A 48 -8.96 12.10 -15.31
CA LYS A 48 -10.05 12.79 -16.01
C LYS A 48 -10.96 11.84 -16.80
N LYS A 49 -10.40 10.82 -17.45
CA LYS A 49 -11.19 9.80 -18.16
C LYS A 49 -11.98 8.90 -17.21
N ALA A 50 -11.42 8.54 -16.05
CA ALA A 50 -12.10 7.73 -15.05
C ALA A 50 -13.23 8.51 -14.35
N SER A 51 -12.99 9.77 -13.98
CA SER A 51 -13.97 10.64 -13.30
C SER A 51 -15.24 10.86 -14.10
N LYS A 52 -15.19 10.80 -15.44
CA LYS A 52 -16.39 10.90 -16.31
C LYS A 52 -17.40 9.76 -16.11
N LYS A 53 -17.02 8.68 -15.44
CA LYS A 53 -17.91 7.55 -15.13
C LYS A 53 -18.62 7.70 -13.78
N LEU A 54 -18.17 8.64 -12.96
CA LEU A 54 -18.70 8.85 -11.62
C LEU A 54 -20.03 9.62 -11.71
N PRO A 55 -20.91 9.44 -10.72
CA PRO A 55 -22.10 10.27 -10.61
C PRO A 55 -21.75 11.74 -10.38
N ALA A 56 -22.65 12.64 -10.76
CA ALA A 56 -22.42 14.09 -10.66
C ALA A 56 -22.44 14.59 -9.21
N LYS A 57 -23.14 13.87 -8.32
CA LYS A 57 -23.13 14.08 -6.87
C LYS A 57 -22.65 12.81 -6.21
N GLU A 58 -22.03 12.96 -5.04
CA GLU A 58 -21.60 11.83 -4.23
C GLU A 58 -22.83 11.08 -3.71
N ASP A 59 -22.97 9.83 -4.14
CA ASP A 59 -23.99 8.89 -3.71
C ASP A 59 -23.35 7.51 -3.52
N ASN A 60 -23.32 7.04 -2.27
CA ASN A 60 -22.63 5.80 -1.91
C ASN A 60 -23.23 4.58 -2.61
N ALA A 61 -24.56 4.53 -2.77
CA ALA A 61 -25.22 3.40 -3.41
C ALA A 61 -24.91 3.35 -4.92
N GLU A 62 -24.92 4.52 -5.59
CA GLU A 62 -24.53 4.61 -6.99
C GLU A 62 -23.04 4.24 -7.20
N LEU A 63 -22.15 4.68 -6.31
CA LEU A 63 -20.73 4.34 -6.35
C LEU A 63 -20.51 2.84 -6.14
N GLU A 64 -21.18 2.20 -5.19
CA GLU A 64 -21.10 0.76 -4.94
C GLU A 64 -21.63 -0.06 -6.13
N SER A 65 -22.75 0.37 -6.73
CA SER A 65 -23.29 -0.24 -7.95
C SER A 65 -22.31 -0.12 -9.13
N LEU A 66 -21.69 1.07 -9.30
CA LEU A 66 -20.68 1.30 -10.32
C LEU A 66 -19.42 0.45 -10.09
N ALA A 67 -18.95 0.33 -8.85
CA ALA A 67 -17.81 -0.50 -8.48
C ALA A 67 -18.07 -1.97 -8.83
N THR A 68 -19.25 -2.48 -8.51
CA THR A 68 -19.70 -3.84 -8.87
C THR A 68 -19.65 -4.05 -10.38
N LYS A 69 -20.31 -3.18 -11.16
CA LYS A 69 -20.36 -3.27 -12.62
C LYS A 69 -18.97 -3.22 -13.26
N LEU A 70 -18.08 -2.38 -12.74
CA LEU A 70 -16.72 -2.27 -13.24
C LEU A 70 -15.88 -3.50 -12.90
N GLY A 71 -16.04 -4.03 -11.68
CA GLY A 71 -15.39 -5.26 -11.23
C GLY A 71 -15.80 -6.47 -12.05
N GLU A 72 -17.11 -6.69 -12.21
CA GLU A 72 -17.68 -7.76 -13.05
C GLU A 72 -17.10 -7.75 -14.45
N LYS A 73 -17.18 -6.60 -15.14
CA LYS A 73 -16.68 -6.45 -16.51
C LYS A 73 -15.18 -6.71 -16.63
N ALA A 74 -14.43 -6.45 -15.57
CA ALA A 74 -12.98 -6.54 -15.58
C ALA A 74 -12.45 -7.90 -15.10
N THR A 75 -13.28 -8.83 -14.63
CA THR A 75 -12.86 -10.09 -13.98
C THR A 75 -13.54 -11.33 -14.57
N THR A 76 -13.78 -11.32 -15.89
CA THR A 76 -14.59 -12.32 -16.60
C THR A 76 -13.83 -13.56 -17.09
N ASN A 77 -12.50 -13.60 -16.99
CA ASN A 77 -11.68 -14.63 -17.67
C ASN A 77 -10.92 -15.59 -16.74
N ASN A 78 -11.24 -15.56 -15.44
CA ASN A 78 -10.66 -16.44 -14.43
C ASN A 78 -11.57 -16.55 -13.20
N ASP A 79 -11.44 -17.64 -12.45
CA ASP A 79 -12.32 -17.94 -11.31
C ASP A 79 -11.90 -17.23 -10.01
N PHE A 80 -10.71 -16.63 -9.99
CA PHE A 80 -10.10 -15.99 -8.81
C PHE A 80 -10.58 -14.54 -8.59
N GLY A 81 -11.40 -13.99 -9.50
CA GLY A 81 -11.82 -12.58 -9.42
C GLY A 81 -10.67 -11.60 -9.66
N ILE A 82 -9.61 -12.03 -10.34
CA ILE A 82 -8.44 -11.20 -10.67
C ILE A 82 -8.73 -10.45 -11.97
N SER A 83 -8.28 -9.21 -12.11
CA SER A 83 -8.53 -8.44 -13.33
C SER A 83 -8.00 -9.17 -14.57
N ASN A 84 -8.80 -9.19 -15.64
CA ASN A 84 -8.51 -9.82 -16.93
C ASN A 84 -7.13 -9.45 -17.46
N LYS A 85 -6.76 -8.17 -17.29
CA LYS A 85 -5.45 -7.65 -17.71
C LYS A 85 -4.31 -8.26 -16.90
N PHE A 86 -4.42 -8.27 -15.57
CA PHE A 86 -3.38 -8.85 -14.71
C PHE A 86 -3.29 -10.35 -14.92
N TRP A 87 -4.43 -11.04 -14.98
CA TRP A 87 -4.51 -12.47 -15.24
C TRP A 87 -3.76 -12.85 -16.51
N ASN A 88 -4.13 -12.25 -17.65
CA ASN A 88 -3.52 -12.57 -18.94
C ASN A 88 -2.03 -12.27 -19.00
N ARG A 89 -1.57 -11.20 -18.32
CA ARG A 89 -0.18 -10.76 -18.39
C ARG A 89 0.73 -11.51 -17.42
N GLU A 90 0.24 -11.77 -16.21
CA GLU A 90 1.09 -12.22 -15.10
C GLU A 90 0.86 -13.68 -14.70
N LEU A 91 -0.36 -14.21 -14.86
CA LEU A 91 -0.78 -15.46 -14.20
C LEU A 91 -1.21 -16.58 -15.15
N LYS A 92 -1.88 -16.26 -16.27
CA LYS A 92 -2.57 -17.24 -17.12
C LYS A 92 -1.70 -18.43 -17.53
N ASP A 93 -0.44 -18.20 -17.85
CA ASP A 93 0.46 -19.25 -18.34
C ASP A 93 1.17 -20.02 -17.22
N LYS A 94 1.10 -19.52 -15.97
CA LYS A 94 1.84 -20.09 -14.83
C LYS A 94 1.00 -20.41 -13.60
N TYR A 95 -0.29 -20.09 -13.55
CA TYR A 95 -1.07 -20.25 -12.32
C TYR A 95 -1.13 -21.71 -11.84
N LYS A 96 -1.17 -22.70 -12.75
CA LYS A 96 -1.20 -24.13 -12.39
C LYS A 96 -0.03 -24.55 -11.49
N ARG A 97 1.17 -24.02 -11.75
CA ARG A 97 2.36 -24.29 -10.94
C ARG A 97 2.43 -23.45 -9.66
N LEU A 98 1.48 -22.53 -9.43
CA LEU A 98 1.41 -21.70 -8.22
C LEU A 98 0.53 -22.31 -7.13
N LYS A 99 -0.16 -23.43 -7.42
CA LYS A 99 -0.98 -24.13 -6.45
C LYS A 99 -0.12 -24.63 -5.28
N GLY A 100 -0.40 -24.16 -4.07
CA GLY A 100 0.33 -24.57 -2.85
C GLY A 100 1.72 -23.95 -2.66
N GLU A 101 2.24 -23.17 -3.61
CA GLU A 101 3.61 -22.61 -3.55
C GLU A 101 3.84 -21.64 -2.38
N GLN A 102 2.78 -21.09 -1.78
CA GLN A 102 2.86 -20.13 -0.68
C GLN A 102 2.57 -20.77 0.69
N SER A 103 2.47 -22.09 0.76
CA SER A 103 2.16 -22.83 2.01
C SER A 103 3.14 -22.59 3.14
N ASN A 104 4.41 -22.32 2.81
CA ASN A 104 5.49 -22.09 3.77
C ASN A 104 5.90 -20.61 3.89
N PHE A 105 5.13 -19.68 3.31
CA PHE A 105 5.45 -18.26 3.44
C PHE A 105 5.18 -17.78 4.86
N ASP A 106 6.06 -16.89 5.34
CA ASP A 106 5.94 -16.26 6.65
C ASP A 106 6.27 -14.76 6.54
N TYR A 107 5.33 -13.93 7.01
CA TYR A 107 5.48 -12.48 7.08
C TYR A 107 5.63 -11.98 8.51
N VAL A 108 5.58 -12.86 9.52
CA VAL A 108 5.71 -12.50 10.93
C VAL A 108 7.16 -12.16 11.28
N SER A 109 8.13 -12.79 10.61
CA SER A 109 9.56 -12.48 10.75
C SER A 109 10.10 -11.77 9.51
N SER A 110 10.34 -10.45 9.61
CA SER A 110 10.84 -9.64 8.50
C SER A 110 11.69 -8.47 9.02
N PRO A 111 12.79 -8.10 8.32
CA PRO A 111 13.50 -6.85 8.60
C PRO A 111 12.64 -5.60 8.33
N GLU A 112 11.57 -5.74 7.53
CA GLU A 112 10.66 -4.65 7.19
C GLU A 112 9.98 -4.04 8.43
N PHE A 113 9.84 -4.77 9.55
CA PHE A 113 9.35 -4.18 10.81
C PHE A 113 10.32 -3.11 11.36
N GLY A 114 11.62 -3.31 11.18
CA GLY A 114 12.65 -2.33 11.54
C GLY A 114 12.68 -1.15 10.58
N ASP A 115 12.54 -1.40 9.27
CA ASP A 115 12.45 -0.34 8.27
C ASP A 115 11.19 0.51 8.46
N PHE A 116 10.05 -0.15 8.76
CA PHE A 116 8.80 0.52 9.10
C PHE A 116 8.94 1.38 10.36
N GLN A 117 9.73 0.95 11.35
CA GLN A 117 10.01 1.76 12.53
C GLN A 117 10.70 3.08 12.20
N LEU A 118 11.57 3.13 11.17
CA LEU A 118 12.19 4.38 10.72
C LEU A 118 11.15 5.37 10.21
N VAL A 119 10.11 4.88 9.50
CA VAL A 119 8.97 5.70 9.05
C VAL A 119 8.17 6.23 10.24
N LEU A 120 7.87 5.37 11.23
CA LEU A 120 7.13 5.77 12.44
C LEU A 120 7.89 6.82 13.25
N ASN A 121 9.21 6.66 13.40
CA ASN A 121 10.07 7.65 14.05
C ASN A 121 9.95 9.00 13.35
N GLN A 122 10.01 9.02 12.01
CA GLN A 122 9.94 10.27 11.26
C GLN A 122 8.56 10.94 11.37
N PHE A 123 7.47 10.16 11.38
CA PHE A 123 6.13 10.70 11.62
C PHE A 123 5.98 11.30 13.01
N ALA A 124 6.53 10.64 14.04
CA ALA A 124 6.50 11.15 15.40
C ALA A 124 7.31 12.45 15.53
N GLU A 125 8.54 12.50 14.99
CA GLU A 125 9.39 13.70 14.99
C GLU A 125 8.70 14.90 14.31
N ASN A 126 7.97 14.64 13.24
CA ASN A 126 7.26 15.67 12.47
C ASN A 126 5.84 15.97 12.99
N ASN A 127 5.39 15.31 14.06
CA ASN A 127 4.02 15.38 14.57
C ASN A 127 2.96 15.13 13.48
N ASN A 128 3.18 14.15 12.61
CA ASN A 128 2.22 13.80 11.56
C ASN A 128 1.03 13.03 12.16
N ASP A 129 -0.18 13.46 11.85
CA ASP A 129 -1.40 12.66 12.04
C ASP A 129 -1.56 11.73 10.82
N VAL A 130 -1.54 10.41 11.06
CA VAL A 130 -1.43 9.41 9.99
C VAL A 130 -2.54 8.37 10.12
N LEU A 131 -3.19 8.07 8.99
CA LEU A 131 -4.10 6.95 8.82
C LEU A 131 -3.39 5.80 8.11
N PHE A 132 -3.23 4.67 8.81
CA PHE A 132 -2.66 3.45 8.24
C PHE A 132 -3.76 2.57 7.63
N ILE A 133 -3.47 1.91 6.52
CA ILE A 133 -4.41 0.98 5.84
C ILE A 133 -3.73 -0.38 5.73
N ILE A 134 -4.36 -1.41 6.30
CA ILE A 134 -3.88 -2.81 6.21
C ILE A 134 -4.77 -3.54 5.19
N PRO A 135 -4.31 -3.75 3.94
CA PRO A 135 -5.12 -4.42 2.92
C PRO A 135 -5.18 -5.94 3.15
N PRO A 136 -6.23 -6.63 2.69
CA PRO A 136 -6.27 -8.09 2.69
C PRO A 136 -5.49 -8.66 1.50
N VAL A 137 -5.33 -9.99 1.50
CA VAL A 137 -4.98 -10.76 0.29
C VAL A 137 -6.27 -11.31 -0.32
N ASN A 138 -6.37 -11.37 -1.65
CA ASN A 138 -7.51 -12.00 -2.33
C ASN A 138 -7.71 -13.44 -1.81
N GLU A 139 -8.87 -13.71 -1.23
CA GLU A 139 -9.13 -14.96 -0.50
C GLU A 139 -9.12 -16.20 -1.43
N LYS A 140 -9.68 -16.07 -2.64
CA LYS A 140 -9.65 -17.17 -3.62
C LYS A 140 -8.21 -17.49 -4.03
N TRP A 141 -7.38 -16.45 -4.14
CA TRP A 141 -5.98 -16.61 -4.49
C TRP A 141 -5.17 -17.22 -3.35
N SER A 142 -5.29 -16.72 -2.12
CA SER A 142 -4.58 -17.25 -0.96
C SER A 142 -4.94 -18.71 -0.68
N ASN A 143 -6.22 -19.08 -0.81
CA ASN A 143 -6.65 -20.47 -0.71
C ASN A 143 -6.00 -21.37 -1.78
N TYR A 144 -5.84 -20.86 -3.01
CA TYR A 144 -5.25 -21.62 -4.11
C TYR A 144 -3.74 -21.80 -3.97
N THR A 145 -3.03 -20.74 -3.58
CA THR A 145 -1.57 -20.77 -3.38
C THR A 145 -1.17 -21.39 -2.04
N GLY A 146 -2.12 -21.60 -1.12
CA GLY A 146 -1.87 -22.15 0.21
C GLY A 146 -1.37 -21.12 1.23
N LEU A 147 -1.43 -19.82 0.93
CA LEU A 147 -0.99 -18.77 1.86
C LEU A 147 -1.80 -18.81 3.16
N SER A 148 -1.10 -18.95 4.28
CA SER A 148 -1.73 -19.20 5.57
C SER A 148 -2.49 -17.99 6.11
N LYS A 149 -3.82 -18.13 6.24
CA LYS A 149 -4.70 -17.15 6.89
C LYS A 149 -4.32 -16.91 8.36
N SER A 150 -3.85 -17.93 9.07
CA SER A 150 -3.43 -17.78 10.47
C SER A 150 -2.11 -17.02 10.59
N MET A 151 -1.21 -17.16 9.62
CA MET A 151 0.02 -16.37 9.53
C MET A 151 -0.30 -14.91 9.21
N LEU A 152 -1.18 -14.64 8.24
CA LEU A 152 -1.62 -13.27 7.93
C LEU A 152 -2.21 -12.57 9.16
N ARG A 153 -3.12 -13.23 9.90
CA ARG A 153 -3.66 -12.66 11.15
C ARG A 153 -2.61 -12.41 12.22
N GLN A 154 -1.51 -13.17 12.26
CA GLN A 154 -0.41 -12.91 13.19
C GLN A 154 0.40 -11.70 12.74
N PHE A 155 0.66 -11.56 11.43
CA PHE A 155 1.26 -10.37 10.85
C PHE A 155 0.42 -9.12 11.16
N ASP A 156 -0.89 -9.16 10.90
CA ASP A 156 -1.82 -8.03 11.14
C ASP A 156 -1.78 -7.61 12.62
N LYS A 157 -1.88 -8.57 13.55
CA LYS A 157 -1.74 -8.31 14.98
C LYS A 157 -0.41 -7.67 15.35
N LYS A 158 0.69 -8.15 14.76
CA LYS A 158 2.04 -7.64 15.06
C LYS A 158 2.23 -6.21 14.57
N VAL A 159 1.80 -5.90 13.34
CA VAL A 159 1.92 -4.52 12.81
C VAL A 159 0.97 -3.56 13.54
N THR A 160 -0.26 -3.98 13.85
CA THR A 160 -1.18 -3.17 14.67
C THR A 160 -0.64 -2.93 16.07
N TYR A 161 0.00 -3.92 16.69
CA TYR A 161 0.67 -3.74 17.98
C TYR A 161 1.79 -2.71 17.89
N GLN A 162 2.68 -2.82 16.89
CA GLN A 162 3.76 -1.84 16.69
C GLN A 162 3.23 -0.41 16.53
N LEU A 163 2.12 -0.23 15.82
CA LEU A 163 1.46 1.07 15.66
C LEU A 163 0.87 1.60 16.98
N ARG A 164 -0.01 0.82 17.61
CA ARG A 164 -0.79 1.27 18.77
C ARG A 164 0.07 1.49 20.01
N GLU A 165 1.07 0.66 20.24
CA GLU A 165 1.99 0.79 21.37
C GLU A 165 2.76 2.14 21.34
N GLN A 166 2.86 2.75 20.16
CA GLN A 166 3.55 4.02 19.93
C GLN A 166 2.60 5.21 19.72
N GLY A 167 1.30 5.02 19.94
CA GLY A 167 0.29 6.09 19.85
C GLY A 167 -0.31 6.30 18.45
N PHE A 168 0.04 5.49 17.46
CA PHE A 168 -0.59 5.54 16.13
C PHE A 168 -1.90 4.74 16.14
N ASN A 169 -3.00 5.43 16.40
CA ASN A 169 -4.31 4.78 16.60
C ASN A 169 -5.23 4.78 15.37
N ASN A 170 -5.06 5.70 14.41
CA ASN A 170 -5.89 5.71 13.21
C ASN A 170 -5.45 4.57 12.26
N ILE A 171 -6.15 3.44 12.33
CA ILE A 171 -5.84 2.23 11.55
C ILE A 171 -7.12 1.72 10.90
N LEU A 172 -7.16 1.75 9.57
CA LEU A 172 -8.15 1.05 8.77
C LEU A 172 -7.66 -0.38 8.48
N ASP A 173 -8.10 -1.32 9.31
CA ASP A 173 -7.81 -2.75 9.12
C ASP A 173 -8.84 -3.39 8.18
N LEU A 174 -8.39 -3.75 6.97
CA LEU A 174 -9.17 -4.42 5.95
C LEU A 174 -8.75 -5.89 5.77
N SER A 175 -7.91 -6.44 6.66
CA SER A 175 -7.29 -7.77 6.52
C SER A 175 -8.29 -8.91 6.32
N ASN A 176 -9.52 -8.76 6.82
CA ASN A 176 -10.60 -9.74 6.72
C ASN A 176 -11.48 -9.59 5.46
N ASP A 177 -11.22 -8.59 4.62
CA ASP A 177 -12.10 -8.23 3.50
C ASP A 177 -11.73 -8.88 2.17
N GLY A 178 -10.71 -9.74 2.15
CA GLY A 178 -10.17 -10.37 0.94
C GLY A 178 -11.16 -11.28 0.18
N GLY A 179 -12.24 -11.71 0.84
CA GLY A 179 -13.33 -12.49 0.25
C GLY A 179 -14.48 -11.66 -0.31
N LYS A 180 -14.53 -10.35 -0.03
CA LYS A 180 -15.61 -9.47 -0.50
C LYS A 180 -15.53 -9.34 -2.04
N PRO A 181 -16.67 -9.44 -2.77
CA PRO A 181 -16.69 -9.30 -4.21
C PRO A 181 -16.03 -8.00 -4.68
N TYR A 182 -15.15 -8.08 -5.68
CA TYR A 182 -14.46 -6.93 -6.31
C TYR A 182 -13.68 -6.02 -5.34
N PHE A 183 -13.40 -6.50 -4.13
CA PHE A 183 -12.62 -5.77 -3.13
C PHE A 183 -11.15 -5.67 -3.53
N MET A 184 -10.64 -6.73 -4.17
CA MET A 184 -9.28 -6.81 -4.71
C MET A 184 -9.30 -6.68 -6.23
N GLN A 185 -8.34 -5.94 -6.79
CA GLN A 185 -8.14 -5.85 -8.25
C GLN A 185 -7.39 -7.08 -8.78
N ASP A 186 -6.47 -7.60 -7.98
CA ASP A 186 -5.62 -8.74 -8.28
C ASP A 186 -5.34 -9.54 -6.99
N THR A 187 -4.13 -10.09 -6.85
CA THR A 187 -3.77 -10.97 -5.74
C THR A 187 -3.61 -10.22 -4.41
N ILE A 188 -3.11 -8.98 -4.45
CA ILE A 188 -2.69 -8.21 -3.25
C ILE A 188 -3.08 -6.72 -3.29
N HIS A 189 -3.51 -6.18 -4.43
CA HIS A 189 -3.88 -4.77 -4.53
C HIS A 189 -5.40 -4.56 -4.40
N LEU A 190 -5.78 -3.54 -3.63
CA LEU A 190 -7.16 -3.07 -3.52
C LEU A 190 -7.75 -2.73 -4.90
N GLY A 191 -8.99 -3.14 -5.09
CA GLY A 191 -9.80 -2.93 -6.29
C GLY A 191 -10.98 -2.03 -6.03
N TRP A 192 -12.02 -2.19 -6.84
CA TRP A 192 -13.19 -1.31 -6.89
C TRP A 192 -13.81 -1.06 -5.52
N HIS A 193 -14.33 -2.11 -4.87
CA HIS A 193 -14.96 -1.99 -3.55
C HIS A 193 -13.95 -1.71 -2.43
N GLY A 194 -12.70 -2.17 -2.59
CA GLY A 194 -11.62 -1.89 -1.65
C GLY A 194 -11.31 -0.39 -1.56
N TRP A 195 -11.19 0.28 -2.71
CA TRP A 195 -10.94 1.72 -2.75
C TRP A 195 -12.14 2.55 -2.26
N LEU A 196 -13.38 2.12 -2.51
CA LEU A 196 -14.54 2.80 -1.91
C LEU A 196 -14.56 2.66 -0.39
N THR A 197 -14.16 1.50 0.13
CA THR A 197 -14.05 1.29 1.59
C THR A 197 -12.95 2.16 2.19
N VAL A 198 -11.79 2.26 1.52
CA VAL A 198 -10.73 3.19 1.91
C VAL A 198 -11.20 4.64 1.89
N ASP A 199 -11.89 5.07 0.83
CA ASP A 199 -12.36 6.44 0.67
C ASP A 199 -13.30 6.86 1.80
N LYS A 200 -14.19 5.96 2.25
CA LYS A 200 -15.08 6.19 3.40
C LYS A 200 -14.36 6.49 4.71
N SER A 201 -13.10 6.07 4.88
CA SER A 201 -12.28 6.41 6.05
C SER A 201 -11.31 7.55 5.78
N VAL A 202 -10.70 7.59 4.60
CA VAL A 202 -9.72 8.62 4.23
C VAL A 202 -10.39 9.99 4.11
N LYS A 203 -11.57 10.07 3.49
CA LYS A 203 -12.28 11.33 3.31
C LYS A 203 -12.58 12.06 4.63
N PRO A 204 -13.26 11.44 5.62
CA PRO A 204 -13.51 12.12 6.89
C PRO A 204 -12.23 12.39 7.69
N PHE A 205 -11.21 11.53 7.61
CA PHE A 205 -9.90 11.78 8.23
C PHE A 205 -9.24 13.06 7.69
N LEU A 206 -9.21 13.22 6.35
CA LEU A 206 -8.64 14.41 5.70
C LEU A 206 -9.52 15.66 5.85
N ASP A 207 -10.85 15.50 5.91
CA ASP A 207 -11.80 16.59 6.16
C ASP A 207 -11.78 17.05 7.65
N GLY A 208 -11.02 16.37 8.52
CA GLY A 208 -10.90 16.66 9.95
C GLY A 208 -12.13 16.28 10.78
N LYS A 209 -12.95 15.35 10.28
CA LYS A 209 -14.27 15.00 10.83
C LYS A 209 -14.30 13.73 11.68
N ASP A 210 -13.34 12.82 11.51
CA ASP A 210 -13.22 11.61 12.33
C ASP A 210 -11.76 11.30 12.64
N LYS A 211 -11.43 11.18 13.93
CA LYS A 211 -10.27 10.40 14.39
C LYS A 211 -10.81 9.01 14.70
N VAL A 212 -10.33 8.00 13.98
CA VAL A 212 -10.78 6.60 14.09
C VAL A 212 -10.06 5.89 15.22
#